data_AF-A0A8H5RC94-F1
#
_entry.id   AF-A0A8H5RC94-F1
#
_cell.length_a   1.000
_cell.length_b   1.000
_cell.length_c   1.000
_cell.angle_alpha   90.00
_cell.angle_beta   90.00
_cell.angle_gamma   90.00
#
_symmetry.space_group_name_H-M   'P 1'
#
loop_
_entity.id
_entity.type
_entity.pdbx_description
1 polymer ?
#
loop_
_entity_poly.entity_id
_entity_poly.type
_entity_poly.pdbx_seq_one_letter_code
_entity_poly.pdbx_strand_id
1 'polypeptide(L)'
;MATDIIELSVPLPRSLDTRIYLRLSTKAKSIVLFLTTATQDELAAPVSMGSFVYALPNRLDQAQPLSTTLYSSEASVEFTTRLAKLLARKSQLPVYVTNSISFANAGMGGTVEEEMEAFKNIAQVVSERLQLSGPRSTAA
;
A
#
# COMPACT_ATOMS: atom_id res chain seq x y z
N MET A 1 -23.94 -0.21 -1.98
CA MET A 1 -22.93 0.72 -2.52
C MET A 1 -21.80 -0.11 -3.10
N ALA A 2 -21.49 0.05 -4.40
CA ALA A 2 -20.47 -0.76 -5.06
C ALA A 2 -19.09 -0.48 -4.45
N THR A 3 -18.32 -1.53 -4.21
CA THR A 3 -16.91 -1.45 -3.83
C THR A 3 -16.12 -1.83 -5.06
N ASP A 4 -15.30 -0.91 -5.55
CA ASP A 4 -14.40 -1.23 -6.65
C ASP A 4 -13.12 -1.83 -6.06
N ILE A 5 -12.85 -3.07 -6.45
CA ILE A 5 -11.69 -3.84 -6.01
C ILE A 5 -10.78 -4.04 -7.22
N ILE A 6 -9.50 -3.72 -7.05
CA ILE A 6 -8.46 -3.92 -8.04
C ILE A 6 -7.39 -4.79 -7.40
N GLU A 7 -7.08 -5.91 -8.04
CA GLU A 7 -6.00 -6.82 -7.67
C GLU A 7 -4.92 -6.76 -8.75
N LEU A 8 -3.68 -6.54 -8.33
CA LEU A 8 -2.54 -6.42 -9.24
C LEU A 8 -1.26 -6.92 -8.57
N SER A 9 -0.24 -7.18 -9.36
CA SER A 9 1.09 -7.51 -8.85
C SER A 9 2.17 -6.74 -9.59
N VAL A 10 3.23 -6.40 -8.87
CA VAL A 10 4.45 -5.79 -9.42
C VAL A 10 5.65 -6.63 -9.01
N PRO A 11 6.74 -6.68 -9.80
CA PRO A 11 7.94 -7.40 -9.39
C PRO A 11 8.54 -6.76 -8.13
N LEU A 12 9.07 -7.60 -7.21
CA LEU A 12 9.92 -7.12 -6.13
C LEU A 12 11.24 -6.60 -6.76
N PRO A 13 11.79 -5.46 -6.33
CA PRO A 13 13.03 -4.93 -6.92
C PRO A 13 14.15 -5.95 -6.91
N ARG A 14 14.79 -6.11 -8.08
CA ARG A 14 15.96 -6.97 -8.30
C ARG A 14 15.76 -8.45 -7.93
N SER A 15 14.51 -8.89 -7.75
CA SER A 15 14.15 -10.29 -7.56
C SER A 15 13.77 -10.95 -8.88
N LEU A 16 14.04 -12.25 -9.00
CA LEU A 16 13.74 -13.02 -10.23
C LEU A 16 12.33 -13.59 -10.24
N ASP A 17 11.84 -14.00 -9.07
CA ASP A 17 10.63 -14.82 -8.91
C ASP A 17 9.64 -14.25 -7.87
N THR A 18 10.09 -13.32 -7.03
CA THR A 18 9.24 -12.75 -5.98
C THR A 18 8.45 -11.54 -6.49
N ARG A 19 7.16 -11.51 -6.19
CA ARG A 19 6.27 -10.41 -6.58
C ARG A 19 5.62 -9.78 -5.36
N ILE A 20 5.33 -8.49 -5.47
CA ILE A 20 4.50 -7.75 -4.54
C ILE A 20 3.07 -7.80 -5.06
N TYR A 21 2.15 -8.34 -4.26
CA TYR A 21 0.73 -8.41 -4.54
C TYR A 21 0.01 -7.27 -3.82
N LEU A 22 -0.90 -6.62 -4.55
CA LEU A 22 -1.65 -5.47 -4.10
C LEU A 22 -3.14 -5.75 -4.29
N ARG A 23 -3.92 -5.57 -3.23
CA ARG A 23 -5.38 -5.51 -3.30
C ARG A 23 -5.85 -4.15 -2.83
N LEU A 24 -6.32 -3.34 -3.78
CA LEU A 24 -6.83 -2.00 -3.56
C LEU A 24 -8.35 -2.03 -3.60
N SER A 25 -8.99 -1.53 -2.56
CA SER A 25 -10.45 -1.40 -2.47
C SER A 25 -10.81 0.05 -2.22
N THR A 26 -11.56 0.66 -3.13
CA THR A 26 -12.11 2.01 -2.95
C THR A 26 -13.54 1.92 -2.43
N LYS A 27 -13.78 2.54 -1.28
CA LYS A 27 -15.10 2.68 -0.66
C LYS A 27 -15.56 4.13 -0.80
N ALA A 28 -16.83 4.40 -0.52
CA ALA A 28 -17.41 5.73 -0.65
C ALA A 28 -16.68 6.84 0.13
N LYS A 29 -16.01 6.51 1.24
CA LYS A 29 -15.33 7.48 2.12
C LYS A 29 -13.95 7.02 2.61
N SER A 30 -13.40 5.95 2.04
CA SER A 30 -12.10 5.43 2.45
C SER A 30 -11.47 4.54 1.39
N ILE A 31 -10.16 4.38 1.51
CA ILE A 31 -9.37 3.45 0.69
C ILE A 31 -8.82 2.36 1.61
N VAL A 32 -8.83 1.12 1.14
CA VAL A 32 -8.19 -0.01 1.83
C VAL A 32 -7.18 -0.64 0.89
N LEU A 33 -5.94 -0.78 1.35
CA LEU A 33 -4.85 -1.37 0.60
C LEU A 33 -4.26 -2.55 1.41
N PHE A 34 -4.17 -3.71 0.77
CA PHE A 34 -3.43 -4.87 1.26
C PHE A 34 -2.19 -5.08 0.42
N LEU A 35 -1.07 -5.33 1.08
CA LEU A 35 0.25 -5.52 0.47
C LEU A 35 0.91 -6.77 1.05
N THR A 36 1.44 -7.60 0.18
CA THR A 36 2.23 -8.77 0.59
C THR A 36 3.20 -9.16 -0.50
N THR A 37 4.23 -9.92 -0.17
CA THR A 37 5.08 -10.60 -1.15
C THR A 37 4.81 -12.09 -1.14
N ALA A 38 4.93 -12.71 -2.31
CA ALA A 38 4.93 -14.17 -2.42
C ALA A 38 5.82 -14.59 -3.59
N THR A 39 6.48 -15.72 -3.43
CA THR A 39 7.07 -16.47 -4.55
C THR A 39 6.01 -17.36 -5.19
N GLN A 40 6.33 -17.95 -6.34
CA GLN A 40 5.40 -18.85 -7.03
C GLN A 40 5.07 -20.11 -6.22
N ASP A 41 6.00 -20.55 -5.35
CA ASP A 41 5.84 -21.75 -4.53
C ASP A 41 4.99 -21.51 -3.26
N GLU A 42 4.82 -20.25 -2.85
CA GLU A 42 4.14 -19.87 -1.60
C GLU A 42 2.65 -19.49 -1.78
N LEU A 43 2.13 -19.52 -3.01
CA LEU A 43 0.79 -19.00 -3.35
C LEU A 43 -0.38 -19.67 -2.61
N ALA A 44 -0.18 -20.87 -2.02
CA ALA A 44 -1.20 -21.61 -1.29
C ALA A 44 -1.15 -21.43 0.24
N ALA A 45 -0.12 -20.77 0.77
CA ALA A 45 0.06 -20.60 2.22
C ALA A 45 -0.62 -19.30 2.72
N PRO A 46 -1.29 -19.33 3.89
CA PRO A 46 -1.78 -18.11 4.51
C PRO A 46 -0.60 -17.23 4.92
N VAL A 47 -0.55 -16.02 4.37
CA VAL A 47 0.51 -15.05 4.69
C VAL A 47 0.08 -14.21 5.90
N SER A 48 1.04 -13.86 6.75
CA SER A 48 0.82 -12.92 7.84
C SER A 48 0.21 -11.61 7.34
N MET A 49 -0.66 -10.98 8.14
CA MET A 49 -1.21 -9.65 7.82
C MET A 49 -0.16 -8.55 7.93
N GLY A 50 0.94 -8.80 8.64
CA GLY A 50 1.98 -7.80 8.93
C GLY A 50 1.41 -6.62 9.72
N SER A 51 1.86 -5.39 9.45
CA SER A 51 1.35 -4.20 10.14
C SER A 51 0.03 -3.71 9.56
N PHE A 52 -0.81 -3.11 10.39
CA PHE A 52 -2.04 -2.44 9.96
C PHE A 52 -2.07 -1.00 10.46
N VAL A 53 -2.10 -0.04 9.54
CA VAL A 53 -2.09 1.39 9.86
C VAL A 53 -3.27 2.10 9.20
N TYR A 54 -3.91 2.97 9.98
CA TYR A 54 -4.89 3.92 9.50
C TYR A 54 -4.24 5.30 9.36
N ALA A 55 -4.56 6.02 8.30
CA ALA A 55 -4.16 7.42 8.12
C ALA A 55 -5.33 8.26 7.61
N LEU A 56 -5.37 9.53 8.00
CA LEU A 56 -6.34 10.49 7.49
C LEU A 56 -5.67 11.81 7.07
N PRO A 57 -6.24 12.52 6.09
CA PRO A 57 -5.82 13.87 5.76
C PRO A 57 -5.99 14.78 6.98
N ASN A 58 -4.97 15.60 7.24
CA ASN A 58 -5.06 16.65 8.24
C ASN A 58 -5.61 17.92 7.59
N ARG A 59 -6.74 18.41 8.13
CA ARG A 59 -7.41 19.61 7.61
C ARG A 59 -6.70 20.91 7.97
N LEU A 60 -5.90 20.91 9.04
CA LEU A 60 -5.16 22.08 9.51
C LEU A 60 -3.80 22.21 8.81
N ASP A 61 -3.17 21.09 8.48
CA ASP A 61 -1.92 21.04 7.71
C ASP A 61 -1.97 19.87 6.70
N GLN A 62 -2.27 20.19 5.45
CA GLN A 62 -2.38 19.18 4.38
C GLN A 62 -1.05 18.47 4.08
N ALA A 63 0.10 19.05 4.45
CA ALA A 63 1.40 18.42 4.24
C ALA A 63 1.64 17.26 5.22
N GLN A 64 0.94 17.26 6.37
CA GLN A 64 1.16 16.33 7.47
C GLN A 64 -0.11 15.56 7.86
N PRO A 65 -0.42 14.46 7.14
CA PRO A 65 -1.48 13.52 7.52
C PRO A 65 -1.29 12.96 8.94
N LEU A 66 -2.39 12.62 9.59
CA LEU A 66 -2.40 11.93 10.87
C LEU A 66 -2.44 10.42 10.63
N SER A 67 -1.78 9.64 11.48
CA SER A 67 -1.76 8.18 11.38
C SER A 67 -1.88 7.52 12.75
N THR A 68 -2.53 6.36 12.78
CA THR A 68 -2.70 5.52 13.96
C THR A 68 -2.38 4.08 13.57
N THR A 69 -1.40 3.49 14.24
CA THR A 69 -1.09 2.06 14.10
C THR A 69 -2.16 1.25 14.82
N LEU A 70 -2.91 0.44 14.07
CA LEU A 70 -3.97 -0.43 14.60
C LEU A 70 -3.42 -1.80 15.00
N TYR A 71 -2.44 -2.30 14.25
CA TYR A 71 -1.67 -3.49 14.58
C TYR A 71 -0.21 -3.27 14.19
N SER A 72 0.70 -3.59 15.11
CA SER A 72 2.14 -3.35 14.93
C SER A 72 2.87 -4.65 14.67
N SER A 73 3.62 -4.70 13.56
CA SER A 73 4.65 -5.69 13.31
C SER A 73 5.96 -4.94 13.06
N GLU A 74 6.96 -5.21 13.90
CA GLU A 74 8.23 -4.46 13.93
C GLU A 74 8.89 -4.36 12.53
N ALA A 75 8.88 -5.45 11.77
CA ALA A 75 9.47 -5.52 10.44
C ALA A 75 8.81 -4.64 9.37
N SER A 76 7.58 -4.14 9.58
CA SER A 76 6.80 -3.48 8.53
C SER A 76 6.13 -2.17 8.93
N VAL A 77 6.08 -1.83 10.23
CA VAL A 77 5.26 -0.72 10.75
C VAL A 77 5.67 0.65 10.18
N GLU A 78 6.97 0.91 10.04
CA GLU A 78 7.46 2.18 9.50
C GLU A 78 7.08 2.35 8.02
N PHE A 79 7.36 1.34 7.20
CA PHE A 79 6.99 1.32 5.78
C PHE A 79 5.49 1.56 5.60
N THR A 80 4.68 0.82 6.36
CA THR A 80 3.22 0.88 6.33
C THR A 80 2.72 2.27 6.69
N THR A 81 3.31 2.88 7.74
CA THR A 81 2.96 4.23 8.19
C THR A 81 3.28 5.27 7.14
N ARG A 82 4.49 5.24 6.55
CA ARG A 82 4.89 6.17 5.49
C ARG A 82 3.98 6.07 4.28
N LEU A 83 3.59 4.85 3.90
CA LEU A 83 2.73 4.63 2.74
C LEU A 83 1.30 5.10 3.01
N ALA A 84 0.74 4.77 4.18
CA ALA A 84 -0.60 5.20 4.58
C ALA A 84 -0.71 6.74 4.58
N LYS A 85 0.27 7.43 5.17
CA LYS A 85 0.31 8.90 5.16
C LYS A 85 0.41 9.45 3.75
N LEU A 86 1.31 8.92 2.92
CA LEU A 86 1.47 9.37 1.53
C LEU A 86 0.16 9.24 0.74
N LEU A 87 -0.52 8.10 0.84
CA LEU A 87 -1.77 7.85 0.13
C LEU A 87 -2.91 8.71 0.66
N ALA A 88 -3.01 8.92 1.98
CA ALA A 88 -4.01 9.83 2.56
C ALA A 88 -3.80 11.27 2.08
N ARG A 89 -2.55 11.73 2.01
CA ARG A 89 -2.21 13.06 1.45
C ARG A 89 -2.60 13.18 -0.02
N LYS A 90 -2.31 12.16 -0.83
CA LYS A 90 -2.57 12.21 -2.28
C LYS A 90 -4.05 12.08 -2.63
N SER A 91 -4.78 11.21 -1.92
CA SER A 91 -6.19 10.93 -2.19
C SER A 91 -7.16 11.89 -1.51
N GLN A 92 -6.72 12.61 -0.48
CA GLN A 92 -7.59 13.41 0.40
C GLN A 92 -8.73 12.58 1.02
N LEU A 93 -8.50 11.27 1.19
CA LEU A 93 -9.41 10.34 1.85
C LEU A 93 -8.69 9.60 2.98
N PRO A 94 -9.43 9.11 3.99
CA PRO A 94 -8.90 8.14 4.95
C PRO A 94 -8.41 6.87 4.24
N VAL A 95 -7.24 6.37 4.66
CA VAL A 95 -6.58 5.20 4.08
C VAL A 95 -6.24 4.19 5.16
N TYR A 96 -6.59 2.95 4.89
CA TYR A 96 -6.22 1.77 5.65
C TYR A 96 -5.17 1.00 4.86
N VAL A 97 -4.00 0.75 5.44
CA VAL A 97 -2.93 -0.01 4.79
C VAL A 97 -2.53 -1.17 5.68
N THR A 98 -2.65 -2.38 5.16
CA THR A 98 -2.02 -3.58 5.72
C THR A 98 -0.81 -3.96 4.87
N ASN A 99 0.26 -4.42 5.50
CA ASN A 99 1.49 -4.71 4.79
C ASN A 99 2.30 -5.80 5.48
N SER A 100 2.52 -6.89 4.76
CA SER A 100 3.42 -7.99 5.09
C SER A 100 4.49 -8.23 4.03
N ILE A 101 4.83 -7.21 3.22
CA ILE A 101 5.95 -7.29 2.28
C ILE A 101 7.22 -7.68 3.03
N SER A 102 7.85 -8.75 2.56
CA SER A 102 9.20 -9.17 2.92
C SER A 102 10.16 -8.83 1.78
N PHE A 103 11.28 -8.20 2.15
CA PHE A 103 12.37 -7.90 1.22
C PHE A 103 13.52 -8.92 1.27
N ALA A 104 13.35 -10.03 2.01
CA ALA A 104 14.38 -11.06 2.15
C ALA A 104 14.84 -11.65 0.80
N ASN A 105 13.93 -11.73 -0.17
CA ASN A 105 14.20 -12.23 -1.52
C ASN A 105 14.49 -11.11 -2.55
N ALA A 106 14.74 -9.88 -2.09
CA ALA A 106 15.21 -8.82 -2.98
C ALA A 106 16.68 -9.09 -3.36
N GLY A 107 17.10 -8.61 -4.53
CA GLY A 107 18.40 -8.97 -5.11
C GLY A 107 19.62 -8.60 -4.27
N MET A 108 19.51 -7.58 -3.41
CA MET A 108 20.55 -7.15 -2.46
C MET A 108 20.22 -7.51 -1.00
N GLY A 109 19.20 -8.34 -0.76
CA GLY A 109 18.81 -8.79 0.58
C GLY A 109 18.00 -7.77 1.38
N GLY A 110 17.28 -6.86 0.71
CA GLY A 110 16.37 -5.92 1.37
C GLY A 110 17.07 -4.66 1.87
N THR A 111 17.98 -4.15 1.05
CA THR A 111 18.63 -2.86 1.30
C THR A 111 17.61 -1.70 1.32
N VAL A 112 17.98 -0.59 1.96
CA VAL A 112 17.14 0.61 2.02
C VAL A 112 16.82 1.12 0.61
N GLU A 113 17.74 0.98 -0.33
CA GLU A 113 17.56 1.35 -1.73
C GLU A 113 16.42 0.55 -2.38
N GLU A 114 16.39 -0.76 -2.17
CA GLU A 114 15.32 -1.64 -2.70
C GLU A 114 13.98 -1.36 -2.04
N GLU A 115 13.97 -1.10 -0.73
CA GLU A 115 12.76 -0.69 -0.02
C GLU A 115 12.20 0.63 -0.57
N MET A 116 13.08 1.61 -0.82
CA MET A 116 12.70 2.91 -1.38
C MET A 116 12.25 2.80 -2.84
N GLU A 117 12.86 1.92 -3.64
CA GLU A 117 12.44 1.63 -5.01
C GLU A 117 11.04 1.01 -5.03
N ALA A 118 10.81 -0.02 -4.21
CA ALA A 118 9.50 -0.65 -4.05
C ALA A 118 8.45 0.37 -3.57
N PHE A 119 8.80 1.19 -2.57
CA PHE A 119 7.92 2.23 -2.05
C PHE A 119 7.45 3.19 -3.14
N LYS A 120 8.38 3.69 -3.96
CA LYS A 120 8.06 4.61 -5.07
C LYS A 120 7.16 3.94 -6.10
N ASN A 121 7.49 2.70 -6.50
CA ASN A 121 6.72 1.95 -7.48
C ASN A 121 5.28 1.69 -7.00
N ILE A 122 5.13 1.16 -5.77
CA ILE A 122 3.82 0.93 -5.14
C ILE A 122 3.02 2.23 -5.06
N ALA A 123 3.64 3.30 -4.55
CA ALA A 123 2.96 4.58 -4.40
C ALA A 123 2.50 5.14 -5.75
N GLN A 124 3.30 4.99 -6.80
CA GLN A 124 2.95 5.41 -8.15
C GLN A 124 1.78 4.59 -8.68
N VAL A 125 1.89 3.26 -8.71
CA VAL A 125 0.85 2.36 -9.23
C VAL A 125 -0.47 2.57 -8.50
N VAL A 126 -0.46 2.63 -7.17
CA VAL A 126 -1.68 2.87 -6.39
C VAL A 126 -2.28 4.25 -6.69
N SER A 127 -1.45 5.29 -6.82
CA SER A 127 -1.94 6.64 -7.14
C SER A 127 -2.61 6.69 -8.51
N GLU A 128 -2.02 6.06 -9.53
CA GLU A 128 -2.58 5.99 -10.89
C GLU A 128 -3.92 5.24 -10.89
N ARG A 129 -4.00 4.11 -10.18
CA ARG A 129 -5.25 3.33 -10.06
C ARG A 129 -6.34 4.08 -9.30
N LEU A 130 -6.00 4.85 -8.27
CA LEU A 130 -6.93 5.70 -7.56
C LEU A 130 -7.47 6.85 -8.42
N GLN A 131 -6.65 7.42 -9.31
CA GLN A 131 -7.12 8.44 -10.27
C GLN A 131 -8.08 7.85 -11.31
N LEU A 132 -7.79 6.66 -11.81
CA LEU A 132 -8.66 5.93 -12.75
C LEU A 132 -9.99 5.50 -12.12
N SER A 133 -9.99 5.26 -10.81
CA SER A 133 -11.16 4.85 -10.02
C SER A 133 -11.86 6.03 -9.32
N GLY A 134 -11.35 7.24 -9.50
CA GLY A 134 -11.92 8.44 -8.88
C GLY A 134 -13.35 8.68 -9.38
N PRO A 135 -14.24 9.28 -8.57
CA PRO A 135 -15.55 9.66 -9.05
C PRO A 135 -15.37 10.55 -10.28
N ARG A 136 -15.97 10.17 -11.42
CA ARG A 136 -16.16 11.10 -12.54
C ARG A 136 -16.75 12.36 -11.91
N SER A 137 -16.02 13.46 -12.00
CA SER A 137 -16.54 14.76 -11.65
C SER A 137 -17.80 14.97 -12.48
N THR A 138 -18.97 14.80 -11.86
CA THR A 138 -20.22 15.32 -12.39
C THR A 138 -20.13 16.82 -12.18
N ALA A 139 -19.41 17.48 -13.08
CA ALA A 139 -19.43 18.91 -13.22
C ALA A 139 -20.70 19.30 -13.99
N ALA A 140 -21.45 20.22 -13.37
CA ALA A 140 -22.66 20.92 -13.82
C ALA A 140 -23.97 20.10 -13.78
#